data_AF-A0A839ASL5-F1
#
_entry.id   AF-A0A839ASL5-F1
#
_cell.length_a   1.000
_cell.length_b   1.000
_cell.length_c   1.000
_cell.angle_alpha   90.00
_cell.angle_beta   90.00
_cell.angle_gamma   90.00
#
_symmetry.space_group_name_H-M   'P 1'
#
loop_
_entity.id
_entity.type
_entity.pdbx_description
1 polymer ?
#
loop_
_entity_poly.entity_id
_entity_poly.type
_entity_poly.pdbx_seq_one_letter_code
_entity_poly.pdbx_strand_id
1 'polypeptide(L)'
;MSCNKEDSNIITCDKEPIINNQLLINSTNDNLVINKIELVNDCLKINFSSAGCNDDSMEVELISSSIMESKPPQRRLRLFLNNNENCEALITKEISFNISNLKSTNNEQEVILNIDGYSNNPVLYN
;
A
#
# COMPACT_ATOMS: atom_id res chain seq x y z
N MET A 1 -2.03 6.74 -37.30
CA MET A 1 -2.14 5.54 -36.43
C MET A 1 -3.13 5.91 -35.33
N SER A 2 -4.41 5.55 -35.51
CA SER A 2 -5.47 5.87 -34.55
C SER A 2 -5.36 4.93 -33.35
N CYS A 3 -5.24 5.49 -32.15
CA CYS A 3 -5.68 4.79 -30.95
C CYS A 3 -7.16 5.08 -30.75
N ASN A 4 -8.01 4.19 -31.24
CA ASN A 4 -9.31 3.95 -30.62
C ASN A 4 -9.06 2.87 -29.57
N LYS A 5 -9.11 3.23 -28.29
CA LYS A 5 -9.36 2.25 -27.24
C LYS A 5 -10.46 2.82 -26.36
N GLU A 6 -11.59 2.15 -26.50
CA GLU A 6 -12.77 2.22 -25.66
C GLU A 6 -12.37 2.33 -24.18
N ASP A 7 -12.98 3.29 -23.48
CA ASP A 7 -13.04 3.41 -22.02
C ASP A 7 -13.71 2.16 -21.42
N SER A 8 -12.99 1.05 -21.46
CA SER A 8 -13.14 0.02 -20.42
C SER A 8 -12.46 0.61 -19.19
N ASN A 9 -13.17 0.71 -18.07
CA ASN A 9 -12.57 1.04 -16.77
C ASN A 9 -11.55 -0.05 -16.40
N ILE A 10 -10.36 -0.04 -17.00
CA ILE A 10 -9.24 -0.88 -16.60
C ILE A 10 -8.73 -0.23 -15.32
N ILE A 11 -9.16 -0.77 -14.18
CA ILE A 11 -8.67 -0.34 -12.87
C ILE A 11 -7.23 -0.87 -12.76
N THR A 12 -6.28 -0.06 -13.22
CA THR A 12 -4.85 -0.30 -13.03
C THR A 12 -4.42 0.40 -11.74
N CYS A 13 -3.92 -0.36 -10.77
CA CYS A 13 -3.25 0.24 -9.62
C CYS A 13 -1.85 0.72 -10.03
N ASP A 14 -1.24 1.61 -9.24
CA ASP A 14 0.04 2.23 -9.58
C ASP A 14 1.23 1.28 -9.40
N LYS A 15 1.19 0.44 -8.35
CA LYS A 15 2.29 -0.44 -7.96
C LYS A 15 1.80 -1.78 -7.43
N GLU A 16 2.74 -2.70 -7.17
CA GLU A 16 2.50 -3.96 -6.47
C GLU A 16 3.23 -3.96 -5.10
N PRO A 17 2.69 -4.66 -4.08
CA PRO A 17 3.36 -4.80 -2.80
C PRO A 17 4.51 -5.82 -2.86
N ILE A 18 5.56 -5.55 -2.08
CA ILE A 18 6.72 -6.41 -1.92
C ILE A 18 6.50 -7.34 -0.73
N ILE A 19 6.49 -8.65 -0.95
CA ILE A 19 6.38 -9.63 0.14
C ILE A 19 7.79 -9.94 0.67
N ASN A 20 8.17 -9.34 1.80
CA ASN A 20 9.49 -9.56 2.41
C ASN A 20 9.49 -9.27 3.92
N ASN A 21 9.56 -10.34 4.72
CA ASN A 21 9.57 -10.25 6.19
C ASN A 21 10.79 -9.48 6.74
N GLN A 22 11.96 -9.62 6.10
CA GLN A 22 13.18 -8.97 6.58
C GLN A 22 13.13 -7.46 6.33
N LEU A 23 12.67 -7.03 5.14
CA LEU A 23 12.48 -5.60 4.84
C LEU A 23 11.42 -4.96 5.74
N LEU A 24 10.35 -5.69 6.07
CA LEU A 24 9.31 -5.21 6.99
C LEU A 24 9.84 -4.94 8.40
N ILE A 25 10.77 -5.77 8.90
CA ILE A 25 11.38 -5.60 10.23
C ILE A 25 12.44 -4.49 10.22
N ASN A 26 13.24 -4.41 9.15
CA ASN A 26 14.38 -3.50 9.06
C ASN A 26 14.02 -2.08 8.60
N SER A 27 12.86 -1.90 7.96
CA SER A 27 12.35 -0.56 7.65
C SER A 27 12.16 0.23 8.94
N THR A 28 12.79 1.40 9.02
CA THR A 28 12.58 2.35 10.11
C THR A 28 11.23 3.03 9.94
N ASN A 29 10.66 3.58 11.01
CA ASN A 29 9.45 4.39 10.89
C ASN A 29 9.75 5.59 10.00
N ASP A 30 9.12 5.64 8.84
CA ASP A 30 9.18 6.81 7.99
C ASP A 30 8.34 7.94 8.61
N ASN A 31 8.77 9.17 8.43
CA ASN A 31 8.04 10.37 8.87
C ASN A 31 6.82 10.61 7.95
N LEU A 32 5.85 9.68 7.98
CA LEU A 32 4.60 9.77 7.25
C LEU A 32 3.41 9.49 8.16
N VAL A 33 2.25 10.02 7.76
CA VAL A 33 0.96 9.82 8.42
C VAL A 33 -0.02 9.29 7.40
N ILE A 34 -0.60 8.12 7.65
CA ILE A 34 -1.66 7.58 6.79
C ILE A 34 -2.99 8.24 7.18
N ASN A 35 -3.56 9.02 6.26
CA ASN A 35 -4.80 9.75 6.48
C ASN A 35 -6.02 8.88 6.19
N LYS A 36 -5.97 8.08 5.11
CA LYS A 36 -7.09 7.27 4.66
C LYS A 36 -6.61 6.07 3.87
N ILE A 37 -7.33 4.96 4.01
CA ILE A 37 -7.19 3.78 3.17
C ILE A 37 -8.54 3.43 2.58
N GLU A 38 -8.57 3.17 1.28
CA GLU A 38 -9.76 2.70 0.55
C GLU A 38 -9.41 1.46 -0.26
N LEU A 39 -10.35 0.52 -0.30
CA LEU A 39 -10.24 -0.69 -1.11
C LEU A 39 -11.18 -0.55 -2.30
N VAL A 40 -10.64 -0.56 -3.52
CA VAL A 40 -11.41 -0.51 -4.76
C VAL A 40 -10.99 -1.70 -5.61
N ASN A 41 -11.83 -2.74 -5.61
CA ASN A 41 -11.48 -4.07 -6.14
C ASN A 41 -10.20 -4.58 -5.48
N ASP A 42 -9.17 -4.91 -6.27
CA ASP A 42 -7.88 -5.38 -5.79
C ASP A 42 -6.86 -4.23 -5.56
N CYS A 43 -7.29 -2.96 -5.67
CA CYS A 43 -6.43 -1.81 -5.39
C CYS A 43 -6.63 -1.30 -3.97
N LEU A 44 -5.56 -1.35 -3.18
CA LEU A 44 -5.46 -0.66 -1.90
C LEU A 44 -4.96 0.77 -2.14
N LYS A 45 -5.88 1.74 -2.09
CA LYS A 45 -5.56 3.16 -2.20
C LYS A 45 -5.18 3.70 -0.83
N ILE A 46 -4.05 4.39 -0.75
CA ILE A 46 -3.51 4.94 0.48
C ILE A 46 -3.29 6.43 0.26
N ASN A 47 -4.02 7.24 1.03
CA ASN A 47 -3.77 8.66 1.16
C ASN A 47 -2.89 8.90 2.40
N PHE A 48 -1.73 9.52 2.21
CA PHE A 48 -0.78 9.78 3.28
C PHE A 48 -0.17 11.17 3.16
N SER A 49 0.31 11.71 4.27
CA SER A 49 1.05 12.96 4.33
C SER A 49 2.47 12.72 4.83
N SER A 50 3.44 13.45 4.30
CA SER A 50 4.83 13.43 4.75
C SER A 50 5.48 14.80 4.54
N ALA A 51 6.62 15.03 5.20
CA ALA A 51 7.44 16.19 4.92
C ALA A 51 8.16 16.03 3.57
N GLY A 52 8.11 17.04 2.72
CA GLY A 52 8.77 17.09 1.42
C GLY A 52 8.26 18.24 0.55
N CYS A 53 8.99 18.57 -0.50
CA CYS A 53 8.66 19.69 -1.40
C CYS A 53 8.59 19.27 -2.87
N ASN A 54 9.26 18.18 -3.26
CA ASN A 54 9.17 17.64 -4.60
C ASN A 54 8.54 16.24 -4.59
N ASP A 55 7.51 16.06 -5.40
CA ASP A 55 6.80 14.79 -5.50
C ASP A 55 7.69 13.70 -6.12
N ASP A 56 8.44 14.07 -7.16
CA ASP A 56 9.14 13.14 -8.06
C ASP A 56 10.35 12.43 -7.44
N SER A 57 10.92 12.94 -6.35
CA SER A 57 12.10 12.35 -5.69
C SER A 57 11.77 11.34 -4.60
N MET A 58 10.49 11.11 -4.32
CA MET A 58 10.05 10.21 -3.27
C MET A 58 9.69 8.82 -3.81
N GLU A 59 10.36 7.80 -3.30
CA GLU A 59 10.03 6.42 -3.63
C GLU A 59 9.11 5.84 -2.56
N VAL A 60 7.89 5.49 -2.97
CA VAL A 60 6.88 4.88 -2.11
C VAL A 60 6.76 3.39 -2.42
N GLU A 61 6.84 2.54 -1.40
CA GLU A 61 6.67 1.09 -1.50
C GLU A 61 5.67 0.59 -0.45
N LEU A 62 4.99 -0.52 -0.74
CA LEU A 62 4.15 -1.22 0.23
C LEU A 62 4.79 -2.57 0.53
N ILE A 63 5.25 -2.77 1.75
CA ILE A 63 5.91 -4.02 2.16
C ILE A 63 4.90 -4.86 2.94
N SER A 64 4.75 -6.12 2.56
CA SER A 64 3.91 -7.10 3.24
C SER A 64 4.75 -8.17 3.90
N SER A 65 4.29 -8.67 5.04
CA SER A 65 4.75 -9.94 5.60
C SER A 65 4.28 -11.13 4.75
N SER A 66 4.84 -12.30 5.02
CA SER A 66 4.22 -13.58 4.71
C SER A 66 2.88 -13.72 5.44
N ILE A 67 2.05 -14.65 4.96
CA ILE A 67 0.79 -15.00 5.61
C ILE A 67 1.03 -15.54 7.03
N MET A 68 0.19 -15.12 7.97
CA MET A 68 0.20 -15.58 9.37
C MET A 68 -0.93 -16.59 9.57
N GLU A 69 -0.62 -17.74 10.18
CA GLU A 69 -1.60 -18.82 10.41
C GLU A 69 -2.68 -18.38 11.39
N SER A 70 -3.89 -18.15 10.86
CA SER A 70 -5.06 -17.61 11.57
C SER A 70 -6.31 -17.81 10.72
N LYS A 71 -7.51 -17.53 11.25
CA LYS A 71 -8.78 -17.64 10.52
C LYS A 71 -9.66 -16.41 10.77
N PRO A 72 -9.83 -15.48 9.81
CA PRO A 72 -9.17 -15.46 8.50
C PRO A 72 -7.66 -15.24 8.61
N PRO A 73 -6.88 -15.62 7.57
CA PRO A 73 -5.44 -15.37 7.53
C PRO A 73 -5.13 -13.89 7.68
N GLN A 74 -3.99 -13.57 8.28
CA GLN A 74 -3.55 -12.19 8.48
C GLN A 74 -2.23 -11.91 7.79
N ARG A 75 -2.04 -10.66 7.37
CA ARG A 75 -0.76 -10.10 6.97
C ARG A 75 -0.52 -8.79 7.69
N ARG A 76 0.74 -8.49 7.93
CA ARG A 76 1.18 -7.16 8.35
C ARG A 76 1.71 -6.42 7.13
N LEU A 77 1.31 -5.17 6.96
CA LEU A 77 1.73 -4.30 5.88
C LEU A 77 2.31 -3.03 6.47
N ARG A 78 3.24 -2.42 5.73
CA ARG A 78 3.82 -1.13 6.05
C ARG A 78 4.02 -0.34 4.77
N LEU A 79 3.55 0.90 4.78
CA LEU A 79 3.91 1.87 3.75
C LEU A 79 5.32 2.37 4.06
N PHE A 80 6.23 2.20 3.11
CA PHE A 80 7.59 2.69 3.18
C PHE A 80 7.76 3.90 2.25
N LEU A 81 8.41 4.95 2.74
CA LEU A 81 8.71 6.17 2.02
C LEU A 81 10.20 6.49 2.14
N ASN A 82 10.92 6.30 1.04
CA ASN A 82 12.27 6.82 0.89
C ASN A 82 12.19 8.27 0.43
N ASN A 83 12.38 9.20 1.37
CA ASN A 83 12.50 10.62 1.08
C ASN A 83 13.84 11.17 1.60
N ASN A 84 14.72 11.55 0.69
CA ASN A 84 16.02 12.17 1.02
C ASN A 84 15.98 13.70 0.98
N GLU A 85 14.79 14.29 0.94
CA GLU A 85 14.62 15.74 0.93
C GLU A 85 14.76 16.35 2.33
N ASN A 86 15.58 17.40 2.44
CA ASN A 86 15.63 18.26 3.61
C ASN A 86 14.60 19.39 3.49
N CYS A 87 13.33 19.05 3.29
CA CYS A 87 12.25 20.01 3.17
C CYS A 87 11.13 19.72 4.17
N GLU A 88 10.74 20.71 4.97
CA GLU A 88 9.74 20.56 6.04
C GLU A 88 8.31 20.91 5.60
N ALA A 89 8.07 21.17 4.31
CA ALA A 89 6.72 21.40 3.85
C ALA A 89 5.90 20.11 3.96
N LEU A 90 4.63 20.23 4.35
CA LEU A 90 3.74 19.08 4.41
C LEU A 90 3.11 18.88 3.04
N ILE A 91 3.30 17.69 2.48
CA ILE A 91 2.61 17.26 1.25
C ILE A 91 1.68 16.10 1.55
N THR A 92 0.63 15.97 0.74
CA THR A 92 -0.31 14.86 0.80
C THR A 92 -0.34 14.17 -0.56
N LYS A 93 -0.20 12.85 -0.55
CA LYS A 93 -0.19 12.02 -1.75
C LYS A 93 -1.25 10.93 -1.66
N GLU A 94 -1.69 10.47 -2.82
CA GLU A 94 -2.50 9.28 -2.99
C GLU A 94 -1.76 8.32 -3.92
N ILE A 95 -1.67 7.05 -3.52
CA ILE A 95 -1.07 5.98 -4.31
C ILE A 95 -1.88 4.70 -4.12
N SER A 96 -1.92 3.86 -5.16
CA SER A 96 -2.65 2.60 -5.15
C SER A 96 -1.74 1.40 -5.38
N PHE A 97 -1.98 0.32 -4.63
CA PHE A 97 -1.25 -0.93 -4.75
C PHE A 97 -2.18 -2.08 -5.13
N ASN A 98 -1.81 -2.86 -6.15
CA ASN A 98 -2.50 -4.09 -6.51
C ASN A 98 -2.18 -5.18 -5.50
N ILE A 99 -3.12 -5.47 -4.62
CA ILE A 99 -2.96 -6.44 -3.53
C ILE A 99 -3.55 -7.82 -3.86
N SER A 100 -3.89 -8.10 -5.13
CA SER A 100 -4.36 -9.44 -5.56
C SER A 100 -3.39 -10.56 -5.15
N ASN A 101 -2.08 -10.29 -5.19
CA ASN A 101 -1.03 -11.22 -4.77
C ASN A 101 -0.97 -11.47 -3.24
N LEU A 102 -1.72 -10.70 -2.43
CA LEU A 102 -1.78 -10.88 -0.98
C LEU A 102 -2.85 -11.90 -0.55
N LYS A 103 -3.80 -12.23 -1.43
CA LYS A 103 -4.74 -13.34 -1.19
C LYS A 103 -3.99 -14.67 -1.07
N SER A 104 -4.45 -15.52 -0.16
CA SER A 104 -3.92 -16.87 0.02
C SER A 104 -4.29 -17.74 -1.18
N THR A 105 -3.39 -18.63 -1.61
CA THR A 105 -3.66 -19.58 -2.71
C THR A 105 -4.71 -20.64 -2.36
N ASN A 106 -5.14 -20.72 -1.11
CA ASN A 106 -6.00 -21.79 -0.59
C ASN A 106 -7.51 -21.50 -0.71
N ASN A 107 -7.95 -20.66 -1.66
CA ASN A 107 -9.35 -20.23 -1.82
C ASN A 107 -9.95 -19.54 -0.59
N GLU A 108 -9.12 -18.94 0.26
CA GLU A 108 -9.60 -18.12 1.38
C GLU A 108 -10.19 -16.83 0.80
N GLN A 109 -11.47 -16.61 1.06
CA GLN A 109 -12.21 -15.47 0.54
C GLN A 109 -11.82 -14.16 1.21
N GLU A 110 -11.22 -14.20 2.40
CA GLU A 110 -10.96 -13.02 3.20
C GLU A 110 -9.54 -13.06 3.78
N VAL A 111 -8.85 -11.92 3.76
CA VAL A 111 -7.56 -11.69 4.41
C VAL A 111 -7.62 -10.44 5.26
N ILE A 112 -7.11 -10.50 6.48
CA ILE A 112 -6.97 -9.33 7.36
C ILE A 112 -5.63 -8.66 7.07
N LEU A 113 -5.68 -7.39 6.71
CA LEU A 113 -4.53 -6.55 6.44
C LEU A 113 -4.30 -5.62 7.65
N ASN A 114 -3.23 -5.87 8.41
CA ASN A 114 -2.80 -5.04 9.53
C ASN A 114 -1.78 -4.00 9.03
N ILE A 115 -2.17 -2.74 8.86
CA ILE A 115 -1.37 -1.72 8.16
C ILE A 115 -0.71 -0.78 9.16
N ASP A 116 0.59 -0.93 9.40
CA ASP A 116 1.33 -0.13 10.38
C ASP A 116 1.06 1.39 10.23
N GLY A 117 0.76 2.06 11.35
CA GLY A 117 0.53 3.51 11.38
C GLY A 117 -0.88 3.96 10.99
N TYR A 118 -1.77 3.07 10.56
CA TYR A 118 -3.16 3.41 10.26
C TYR A 118 -4.09 3.26 11.48
N SER A 119 -4.87 4.29 11.80
CA SER A 119 -5.73 4.29 12.99
C SER A 119 -6.96 3.40 12.86
N ASN A 120 -7.48 3.19 11.65
CA ASN A 120 -8.69 2.41 11.42
C ASN A 120 -8.37 0.95 11.05
N ASN A 121 -7.27 0.42 11.58
CA ASN A 121 -6.91 -0.98 11.43
C ASN A 121 -7.86 -1.94 12.18
N PRO A 122 -7.95 -3.20 11.74
CA PRO A 122 -7.40 -3.73 10.49
C PRO A 122 -8.31 -3.45 9.29
N VAL A 123 -7.78 -3.59 8.07
CA VAL A 123 -8.56 -3.57 6.83
C VAL A 123 -8.92 -5.00 6.43
N LEU A 124 -10.21 -5.27 6.22
CA LEU A 124 -10.69 -6.56 5.72
C LEU A 124 -10.69 -6.54 4.18
N TYR A 125 -10.02 -7.51 3.56
CA TYR A 125 -9.95 -7.65 2.11
C TYR A 125 -10.61 -8.94 1.66
N ASN A 126 -11.64 -8.80 0.81
CA ASN A 126 -12.49 -9.88 0.30
C ASN A 126 -12.29 -10.11 -1.19
#